data_AF-A0A946I0M3-F1
#
_entry.id   AF-A0A946I0M3-F1
#
_cell.length_a   1.000
_cell.length_b   1.000
_cell.length_c   1.000
_cell.angle_alpha   90.00
_cell.angle_beta   90.00
_cell.angle_gamma   90.00
#
_symmetry.space_group_name_H-M   'P 1'
#
loop_
_entity.id
_entity.type
_entity.pdbx_description
1 polymer ?
#
loop_
_entity_poly.entity_id
_entity_poly.type
_entity_poly.pdbx_seq_one_letter_code
_entity_poly.pdbx_strand_id
1 'polypeptide(L)' 'MSGQTDIDDLRDRHHSLDGQIEVENTQTIPDELKISALKKEKLKIKDLIQQLE' A
#
# COMPACT_ATOMS: atom_id res chain seq x y z
N MET A 1 -2.47 -24.62 3.19
CA MET A 1 -3.64 -23.72 2.99
C MET A 1 -3.40 -22.43 3.77
N SER A 2 -2.26 -21.76 3.58
CA SER A 2 -1.86 -20.65 4.48
C SER A 2 -1.35 -19.39 3.76
N GLY A 3 -0.99 -19.46 2.47
CA GLY A 3 -0.49 -18.29 1.73
C GLY A 3 -1.57 -17.27 1.34
N GLN A 4 -2.85 -17.65 1.34
CA GLN A 4 -3.93 -16.77 0.90
C GLN A 4 -4.31 -15.70 1.94
N THR A 5 -4.23 -16.04 3.24
CA THR A 5 -4.57 -15.12 4.33
C THR A 5 -3.55 -13.99 4.43
N ASP A 6 -2.26 -14.30 4.28
CA ASP A 6 -1.19 -13.30 4.31
C ASP A 6 -1.34 -12.27 3.18
N ILE A 7 -1.77 -12.71 1.99
CA ILE A 7 -2.00 -11.85 0.83
C ILE A 7 -3.23 -10.96 1.05
N ASP A 8 -4.30 -11.47 1.63
CA ASP A 8 -5.50 -10.68 1.95
C ASP A 8 -5.19 -9.57 2.98
N ASP A 9 -4.48 -9.90 4.07
CA ASP A 9 -4.03 -8.92 5.07
C ASP A 9 -3.06 -7.87 4.49
N LEU A 10 -2.12 -8.32 3.64
CA LEU A 10 -1.22 -7.43 2.91
C LEU A 10 -2.00 -6.51 1.96
N ARG A 11 -3.03 -7.02 1.28
CA ARG A 11 -3.86 -6.26 0.35
C ARG A 11 -4.75 -5.26 1.08
N ASP A 12 -5.30 -5.60 2.24
CA ASP A 12 -6.08 -4.68 3.08
C ASP A 12 -5.20 -3.53 3.61
N ARG A 13 -4.00 -3.86 4.12
CA ARG A 13 -3.00 -2.85 4.51
C ARG A 13 -2.61 -1.94 3.35
N HIS A 14 -2.37 -2.53 2.18
CA HIS A 14 -2.05 -1.80 0.96
C HIS A 14 -3.19 -0.88 0.53
N HIS A 15 -4.44 -1.34 0.57
CA HIS A 15 -5.62 -0.55 0.21
C HIS A 15 -5.82 0.63 1.18
N SER A 16 -5.56 0.42 2.46
CA SER A 16 -5.60 1.48 3.48
C SER A 16 -4.48 2.52 3.29
N LEU A 17 -3.28 2.09 2.89
CA LEU A 17 -2.17 2.97 2.54
C LEU A 17 -2.47 3.77 1.27
N ASP A 18 -3.05 3.15 0.23
CA ASP A 18 -3.51 3.84 -0.98
C ASP A 18 -4.56 4.91 -0.69
N GLY A 19 -5.57 4.59 0.11
CA GLY A 19 -6.61 5.56 0.47
C GLY A 19 -6.01 6.77 1.19
N GLN A 20 -5.02 6.55 2.06
CA GLN A 20 -4.29 7.64 2.72
C GLN A 20 -3.43 8.43 1.72
N ILE A 21 -2.80 7.79 0.74
CA ILE A 21 -2.09 8.47 -0.35
C ILE A 21 -3.04 9.36 -1.13
N GLU A 22 -4.17 8.83 -1.57
CA GLU A 22 -5.12 9.58 -2.39
C GLU A 22 -5.68 10.77 -1.61
N VAL A 23 -5.98 10.60 -0.32
CA VAL A 23 -6.42 11.69 0.55
C VAL A 23 -5.32 12.73 0.73
N GLU A 24 -4.08 12.36 1.04
CA GLU A 24 -2.97 13.31 1.16
C GLU A 24 -2.61 13.97 -0.18
N ASN A 25 -2.74 13.26 -1.30
CA ASN A 25 -2.50 13.80 -2.65
C ASN A 25 -3.62 14.73 -3.12
N THR A 26 -4.85 14.52 -2.65
CA THR A 26 -5.98 15.42 -2.93
C THR A 26 -6.07 16.59 -1.95
N GLN A 27 -5.26 16.62 -0.89
CA GLN A 27 -5.18 17.79 -0.03
C GLN A 27 -4.51 18.97 -0.74
N THR A 28 -4.91 20.18 -0.34
CA THR A 28 -4.40 21.46 -0.85
C THR A 28 -2.87 21.60 -0.72
N ILE A 29 -2.25 20.84 0.20
CA ILE A 29 -0.81 20.72 0.33
C ILE A 29 -0.48 19.22 0.28
N PRO A 30 -0.24 18.67 -0.93
CA PRO A 30 0.10 17.27 -1.06
C PRO A 30 1.51 17.04 -0.52
N ASP A 31 1.61 16.16 0.46
CA ASP A 31 2.87 15.79 1.08
C ASP A 31 3.57 14.77 0.16
N GLU A 32 4.22 15.27 -0.91
CA GLU A 32 4.83 14.45 -1.96
C GLU A 32 5.82 13.40 -1.43
N LEU A 33 6.48 13.69 -0.31
CA LEU A 33 7.35 12.76 0.40
C LEU A 33 6.57 11.58 0.99
N LYS A 34 5.42 11.87 1.57
CA LYS A 34 4.53 10.90 2.20
C LYS A 34 3.82 10.07 1.14
N ILE A 35 3.33 10.71 0.08
CA ILE A 35 2.79 10.05 -1.12
C ILE A 35 3.82 9.11 -1.72
N SER A 36 5.07 9.55 -1.90
CA SER A 36 6.15 8.72 -2.44
C SER A 36 6.55 7.57 -1.50
N ALA A 37 6.58 7.80 -0.19
CA ALA A 37 6.88 6.78 0.80
C ALA A 37 5.79 5.70 0.81
N LEU A 38 4.53 6.11 0.91
CA LEU A 38 3.36 5.24 0.90
C LEU A 38 3.24 4.47 -0.44
N LYS A 39 3.55 5.10 -1.58
CA LYS A 39 3.54 4.45 -2.91
C LYS A 39 4.66 3.41 -3.04
N LYS A 40 5.83 3.66 -2.43
CA LYS A 40 6.90 2.66 -2.28
C LYS A 40 6.51 1.52 -1.35
N GLU A 41 5.84 1.81 -0.24
CA GLU A 41 5.37 0.81 0.72
C GLU A 41 4.32 -0.10 0.10
N LYS A 42 3.36 0.49 -0.62
CA LYS A 42 2.40 -0.19 -1.48
C LYS A 42 3.09 -1.14 -2.46
N LEU A 43 4.11 -0.66 -3.17
CA LEU A 43 4.83 -1.46 -4.17
C LEU A 43 5.59 -2.62 -3.52
N LYS A 44 6.22 -2.40 -2.35
CA LYS A 44 6.87 -3.46 -1.57
C LYS A 44 5.88 -4.52 -1.09
N ILE A 45 4.72 -4.11 -0.59
CA ILE A 45 3.67 -5.02 -0.14
C ILE A 45 3.18 -5.88 -1.31
N LYS A 46 2.98 -5.27 -2.48
CA LYS A 46 2.62 -5.99 -3.71
C LYS A 46 3.71 -6.96 -4.17
N ASP A 47 4.97 -6.57 -4.10
CA ASP A 47 6.12 -7.44 -4.41
C ASP A 47 6.21 -8.63 -3.45
N LEU A 48 5.97 -8.39 -2.16
CA LEU A 48 5.90 -9.43 -1.14
C LEU A 48 4.75 -10.41 -1.39
N ILE A 49 3.57 -9.90 -1.75
CA ILE A 49 2.43 -10.73 -2.17
C ILE A 49 2.84 -11.60 -3.37
N GLN A 50 3.44 -10.99 -4.41
CA GLN A 50 3.90 -11.72 -5.60
C GLN A 50 5.02 -12.73 -5.31
N GLN A 51 5.82 -12.54 -4.26
CA GLN A 51 6.83 -13.51 -3.84
C GLN A 51 6.24 -14.67 -3.03
N LEU A 52 5.12 -14.43 -2.35
CA LEU A 52 4.44 -15.39 -1.48
C LEU A 52 3.35 -16.21 -2.22
N GLU A 53 2.86 -15.71 -3.37
CA GLU A 53 1.96 -16.40 -4.31
C GLU A 53 2.70 -17.37 -5.24
#